data_AF-A0AAW2M1C9-F1
#
_entry.id   AF-A0AAW2M1C9-F1
#
_cell.length_a   1.000
_cell.length_b   1.000
_cell.length_c   1.000
_cell.angle_alpha   90.00
_cell.angle_beta   90.00
_cell.angle_gamma   90.00
#
_symmetry.space_group_name_H-M   'P 1'
#
loop_
_entity.id
_entity.type
_entity.pdbx_description
1 polymer ?
#
loop_
_entity_poly.entity_id
_entity_poly.type
_entity_poly.pdbx_seq_one_letter_code
_entity_poly.pdbx_strand_id
1 'polypeptide(L)'
;MRSQTHRQEIIQDLCAMVGEILDDFYQELNQLPARIIFFRDGVSETQFHKVLEEELQAIRKACSRFPCYKPPITFAVVQKRHHTRLFPCEANPSFANNQFSDENVPPGTVVDTVITHPRDFDFYLCSHWVSREPAGQSIITSYGTKTSSLPMKCRSWYTIFATRFVRCTKPISLVPPAYYAHLAAYRGRLYLDRSDSSAFSRSCSISRASPPKAMPLPKLTENIRKLMFYC
;
A
#
# COMPACT_ATOMS: atom_id res chain seq x y z
N MET A 1 5.33 9.48 9.52
CA MET A 1 5.52 8.13 10.11
C MET A 1 5.05 8.14 11.55
N ARG A 2 4.41 7.06 12.02
CA ARG A 2 3.86 6.92 13.38
C ARG A 2 4.14 5.51 13.88
N SER A 3 4.35 5.36 15.19
CA SER A 3 4.39 4.06 15.85
C SER A 3 3.03 3.75 16.45
N GLN A 4 2.68 2.47 16.49
CA GLN A 4 1.40 1.98 17.00
C GLN A 4 1.59 0.73 17.83
N THR A 5 0.56 0.33 18.58
CA THR A 5 0.66 -0.81 19.49
C THR A 5 0.92 -2.12 18.73
N HIS A 6 1.53 -3.09 19.43
CA HIS A 6 1.97 -4.34 18.82
C HIS A 6 0.80 -5.11 18.19
N ARG A 7 0.97 -5.56 16.93
CA ARG A 7 -0.01 -6.32 16.13
C ARG A 7 -1.35 -5.62 15.91
N GLN A 8 -1.39 -4.31 16.06
CA GLN A 8 -2.53 -3.52 15.62
C GLN A 8 -2.40 -3.29 14.12
N GLU A 9 -3.41 -3.70 13.34
CA GLU A 9 -3.40 -3.50 11.88
C GLU A 9 -4.01 -2.15 11.49
N ILE A 10 -5.09 -1.73 12.17
CA ILE A 10 -5.79 -0.48 11.87
C ILE A 10 -4.92 0.71 12.25
N ILE A 11 -4.77 1.65 11.31
CA ILE A 11 -3.94 2.85 11.50
C ILE A 11 -4.66 3.85 12.42
N GLN A 12 -4.25 3.90 13.69
CA GLN A 12 -4.91 4.74 14.71
C GLN A 12 -4.84 6.24 14.41
N ASP A 13 -3.68 6.72 13.96
CA ASP A 13 -3.41 8.15 13.75
C ASP A 13 -3.64 8.60 12.29
N LEU A 14 -4.43 7.82 11.53
CA LEU A 14 -4.66 8.07 10.10
C LEU A 14 -5.30 9.45 9.86
N CYS A 15 -6.21 9.88 10.73
CA CYS A 15 -6.86 11.18 10.62
C CYS A 15 -5.85 12.34 10.66
N ALA A 16 -4.87 12.29 11.57
CA ALA A 16 -3.83 13.31 11.66
C ALA A 16 -2.88 13.25 10.46
N MET A 17 -2.44 12.03 10.09
CA MET A 17 -1.56 11.82 8.95
C MET A 17 -2.16 12.33 7.63
N VAL A 18 -3.44 12.06 7.38
CA VAL A 18 -4.13 12.57 6.19
C VAL A 18 -4.29 14.10 6.25
N GLY A 19 -4.58 14.65 7.43
CA GLY A 19 -4.63 16.10 7.63
C GLY A 19 -3.32 16.79 7.27
N GLU A 20 -2.19 16.25 7.76
CA GLU A 20 -0.85 16.75 7.44
C GLU A 20 -0.57 16.71 5.92
N ILE A 21 -0.92 15.61 5.26
CA ILE A 21 -0.73 15.48 3.80
C ILE A 21 -1.59 16.48 3.02
N LEU A 22 -2.83 16.73 3.46
CA LEU A 22 -3.72 17.71 2.84
C LEU A 22 -3.21 19.15 3.05
N ASP A 23 -2.66 19.44 4.23
CA ASP A 23 -2.03 20.73 4.52
C ASP A 23 -0.81 20.95 3.62
N ASP A 24 0.08 19.97 3.51
CA ASP A 24 1.25 20.02 2.63
C ASP A 24 0.82 20.20 1.17
N PHE A 25 -0.19 19.46 0.70
CA PHE A 25 -0.72 19.59 -0.65
C PHE A 25 -1.28 21.00 -0.92
N TYR A 26 -2.04 21.56 0.03
CA TYR A 26 -2.58 22.90 -0.08
C TYR A 26 -1.49 23.97 -0.07
N GLN A 27 -0.43 23.82 0.74
CA GLN A 27 0.70 24.74 0.75
C GLN A 27 1.45 24.78 -0.59
N GLU A 28 1.61 23.63 -1.25
CA GLU A 28 2.35 23.55 -2.51
C GLU A 28 1.52 23.96 -3.74
N LEU A 29 0.21 23.67 -3.73
CA LEU A 29 -0.66 23.87 -4.92
C LEU A 29 -1.75 24.92 -4.75
N ASN A 30 -1.90 25.51 -3.56
CA ASN A 30 -2.97 26.45 -3.19
C ASN A 30 -4.40 25.93 -3.48
N GLN A 31 -4.56 24.62 -3.57
CA GLN A 31 -5.82 23.95 -3.88
C GLN A 31 -5.88 22.62 -3.15
N LEU A 32 -7.08 22.18 -2.77
CA LEU A 32 -7.31 20.84 -2.23
C LEU A 32 -7.53 19.84 -3.38
N PRO A 33 -7.16 18.55 -3.21
CA PRO A 33 -7.28 17.58 -4.28
C PRO A 33 -8.75 17.28 -4.60
N ALA A 34 -9.11 17.27 -5.89
CA ALA A 34 -10.48 17.00 -6.32
C ALA A 34 -10.94 15.54 -6.07
N ARG A 35 -10.00 14.62 -5.87
CA ARG A 35 -10.26 13.19 -5.60
C ARG A 35 -9.14 12.62 -4.73
N ILE A 36 -9.48 11.72 -3.83
CA ILE A 36 -8.52 10.97 -3.02
C ILE A 36 -8.56 9.50 -3.43
N ILE A 37 -7.38 8.92 -3.67
CA ILE A 37 -7.22 7.49 -3.88
C ILE A 37 -6.27 6.97 -2.82
N PHE A 38 -6.76 6.04 -2.00
CA PHE A 38 -6.04 5.48 -0.88
C PHE A 38 -5.71 4.03 -1.17
N PHE A 39 -4.41 3.74 -1.27
CA PHE A 39 -3.90 2.38 -1.45
C PHE A 39 -3.47 1.82 -0.09
N ARG A 40 -4.14 0.76 0.36
CA ARG A 40 -3.88 0.11 1.63
C ARG A 40 -3.26 -1.28 1.42
N ASP A 41 -1.98 -1.42 1.70
CA ASP A 41 -1.25 -2.70 1.59
C ASP A 41 -1.24 -3.45 2.92
N GLY A 42 -1.31 -4.78 2.89
CA GLY A 42 -1.07 -5.64 4.08
C GLY A 42 -2.29 -6.00 4.92
N VAL A 43 -3.51 -5.78 4.42
CA VAL A 43 -4.74 -6.15 5.13
C VAL A 43 -5.17 -7.57 4.79
N SER A 44 -5.52 -8.35 5.82
CA SER A 44 -6.11 -9.67 5.63
C SER A 44 -7.60 -9.58 5.24
N GLU A 45 -8.09 -10.53 4.45
CA GLU A 45 -9.49 -10.57 3.98
C GLU A 45 -10.50 -10.51 5.13
N THR A 46 -10.21 -11.21 6.24
CA THR A 46 -11.09 -11.25 7.43
C THR A 46 -11.18 -9.91 8.16
N GLN A 47 -10.18 -9.02 8.00
CA GLN A 47 -10.16 -7.69 8.61
C GLN A 47 -10.60 -6.59 7.65
N PHE A 48 -10.81 -6.92 6.37
CA PHE A 48 -11.04 -5.94 5.31
C PHE A 48 -12.20 -4.98 5.62
N HIS A 49 -13.35 -5.51 6.04
CA HIS A 49 -14.53 -4.69 6.32
C HIS A 49 -14.29 -3.70 7.46
N LYS A 50 -13.69 -4.17 8.55
CA LYS A 50 -13.39 -3.36 9.73
C LYS A 50 -12.36 -2.27 9.42
N VAL A 51 -11.28 -2.63 8.72
CA VAL A 51 -10.24 -1.69 8.30
C VAL A 51 -10.83 -0.62 7.39
N LEU A 52 -11.63 -1.03 6.39
CA LEU A 52 -12.28 -0.10 5.48
C LEU A 52 -13.15 0.90 6.23
N GLU A 53 -14.01 0.44 7.13
CA GLU A 53 -14.94 1.31 7.87
C GLU A 53 -14.19 2.33 8.74
N GLU A 54 -13.26 1.87 9.59
CA GLU A 54 -12.53 2.73 10.52
C GLU A 54 -11.59 3.70 9.78
N GLU A 55 -10.83 3.22 8.79
CA GLU A 55 -9.86 4.04 8.06
C GLU A 55 -10.57 5.03 7.11
N LEU A 56 -11.64 4.62 6.43
CA LEU A 56 -12.41 5.53 5.58
C LEU A 56 -13.06 6.65 6.40
N GLN A 57 -13.59 6.33 7.59
CA GLN A 57 -14.12 7.33 8.50
C GLN A 57 -13.03 8.28 8.97
N ALA A 58 -11.82 7.80 9.26
CA ALA A 58 -10.69 8.64 9.62
C ALA A 58 -10.28 9.60 8.47
N ILE A 59 -10.25 9.14 7.22
CA ILE A 59 -9.97 9.98 6.04
C ILE A 59 -11.06 11.05 5.88
N ARG A 60 -12.34 10.67 5.99
CA ARG A 60 -13.47 11.64 5.91
C ARG A 60 -13.42 12.67 7.03
N LYS A 61 -13.06 12.25 8.25
CA LYS A 61 -12.88 13.13 9.40
C LYS A 61 -11.75 14.14 9.15
N ALA A 62 -10.63 13.71 8.57
CA ALA A 62 -9.55 14.61 8.18
C ALA A 62 -10.00 15.63 7.13
N CYS A 63 -10.76 15.21 6.11
CA CYS A 63 -11.31 16.10 5.09
C CYS A 63 -12.28 17.14 5.68
N SER A 64 -13.04 16.75 6.71
CA SER A 64 -14.02 17.62 7.37
C SER A 64 -13.40 18.81 8.09
N ARG A 65 -12.07 18.84 8.28
CA ARG A 65 -11.33 20.00 8.81
C ARG A 65 -11.37 21.19 7.85
N PHE A 66 -11.59 20.94 6.56
CA PHE A 66 -11.71 21.95 5.52
C PHE A 66 -13.19 22.22 5.21
N PRO A 67 -13.67 23.48 5.34
CA PRO A 67 -15.06 23.82 5.07
C PRO A 67 -15.49 23.40 3.65
N CYS A 68 -16.67 22.80 3.55
CA CYS A 68 -17.28 22.37 2.27
C CYS A 68 -16.46 21.35 1.45
N TYR A 69 -15.39 20.78 2.01
CA TYR A 69 -14.55 19.82 1.29
C TYR A 69 -15.02 18.38 1.49
N LYS A 70 -15.64 17.82 0.44
CA LYS A 70 -16.15 16.43 0.43
C LYS A 70 -15.69 15.73 -0.86
N PRO A 71 -14.39 15.40 -0.99
CA PRO A 71 -13.89 14.77 -2.20
C PRO A 71 -14.44 13.34 -2.33
N PRO A 72 -14.66 12.84 -3.55
CA PRO A 72 -14.81 11.41 -3.77
C PRO A 72 -13.54 10.67 -3.33
N ILE A 73 -13.73 9.59 -2.56
CA ILE A 73 -12.64 8.75 -2.04
C ILE A 73 -12.77 7.35 -2.65
N THR A 74 -11.67 6.88 -3.26
CA THR A 74 -11.49 5.49 -3.68
C THR A 74 -10.59 4.79 -2.66
N PHE A 75 -11.10 3.77 -1.99
CA PHE A 75 -10.30 2.92 -1.11
C PHE A 75 -9.96 1.62 -1.83
N ALA A 76 -8.67 1.39 -2.06
CA ALA A 76 -8.15 0.23 -2.77
C ALA A 76 -7.22 -0.55 -1.84
N VAL A 77 -7.63 -1.74 -1.41
CA VAL A 77 -6.75 -2.66 -0.71
C VAL A 77 -5.90 -3.39 -1.72
N VAL A 78 -4.61 -3.48 -1.40
CA VAL A 78 -3.58 -4.03 -2.24
C VAL A 78 -3.03 -5.25 -1.50
N GLN A 79 -3.20 -6.44 -2.06
CA GLN A 79 -2.70 -7.66 -1.44
C GLN A 79 -1.72 -8.34 -2.37
N LYS A 80 -0.43 -8.17 -2.06
CA LYS A 80 0.69 -8.77 -2.81
C LYS A 80 0.97 -10.22 -2.40
N ARG A 81 0.66 -10.60 -1.15
CA ARG A 81 0.96 -11.93 -0.61
C ARG A 81 -0.35 -12.71 -0.42
N HIS A 82 -0.62 -13.62 -1.34
CA HIS A 82 -1.79 -14.50 -1.32
C HIS A 82 -1.49 -15.86 -1.99
N HIS A 83 -2.45 -16.80 -1.94
CA HIS A 83 -2.27 -18.16 -2.45
C HIS A 83 -2.66 -18.35 -3.92
N THR A 84 -3.39 -17.42 -4.54
CA THR A 84 -3.76 -17.49 -5.97
C THR A 84 -2.52 -17.43 -6.87
N ARG A 85 -2.47 -18.28 -7.90
CA ARG A 85 -1.44 -18.32 -8.95
C ARG A 85 -2.11 -18.42 -10.31
N LEU A 86 -1.51 -17.78 -11.33
CA LEU A 86 -2.03 -17.77 -12.70
C LEU A 86 -0.98 -18.40 -13.61
N PHE A 87 -1.43 -19.27 -14.51
CA PHE A 87 -0.58 -19.98 -15.46
C PHE A 87 -1.04 -19.69 -16.90
N PRO A 88 -0.12 -19.61 -17.88
CA PRO A 88 -0.48 -19.52 -19.29
C PRO A 88 -1.33 -20.72 -19.73
N CYS A 89 -2.29 -20.50 -20.62
CA CYS A 89 -3.06 -21.59 -21.23
C CYS A 89 -2.29 -22.15 -22.43
N GLU A 90 -1.96 -23.45 -22.40
CA GLU A 90 -1.17 -24.14 -23.43
C GLU A 90 -1.85 -24.19 -24.81
N ALA A 91 -3.16 -23.94 -24.89
CA ALA A 91 -3.93 -24.05 -26.13
C ALA A 91 -3.84 -22.83 -27.08
N ASN A 92 -3.18 -21.73 -26.68
CA ASN A 92 -3.08 -20.53 -27.52
C ASN A 92 -1.74 -20.48 -28.29
N PRO A 93 -1.74 -20.60 -29.63
CA PRO A 93 -0.51 -20.61 -30.45
C PRO A 93 0.26 -19.29 -30.42
N SER A 94 -0.34 -18.19 -29.93
CA SER A 94 0.32 -16.90 -29.70
C SER A 94 1.38 -16.95 -28.60
N PHE A 95 1.27 -17.88 -27.64
CA PHE A 95 2.25 -18.09 -26.57
C PHE A 95 3.37 -19.05 -26.97
N ALA A 96 3.16 -19.88 -28.01
CA ALA A 96 4.15 -20.84 -28.50
C ALA A 96 5.33 -20.21 -29.26
N ASN A 97 5.16 -18.98 -29.79
CA ASN A 97 6.19 -18.28 -30.58
C ASN A 97 7.11 -17.37 -29.76
N ASN A 98 6.86 -17.18 -28.46
CA ASN A 98 7.79 -16.45 -27.62
C ASN A 98 8.86 -17.41 -27.12
N GLN A 99 10.07 -17.28 -27.70
CA GLN A 99 11.29 -18.02 -27.32
C GLN A 99 11.79 -17.78 -25.88
N PHE A 100 10.99 -17.12 -25.04
CA PHE A 100 11.25 -17.01 -23.61
C PHE A 100 10.42 -18.05 -22.89
N SER A 101 11.11 -19.08 -22.43
CA SER A 101 10.66 -20.13 -21.53
C SER A 101 10.20 -19.57 -20.17
N ASP A 102 9.17 -18.74 -20.18
CA ASP A 102 8.58 -18.19 -18.96
C ASP A 102 7.32 -18.99 -18.63
N GLU A 103 7.40 -19.79 -17.57
CA GLU A 103 6.28 -20.55 -16.99
C GLU A 103 5.18 -19.64 -16.39
N ASN A 104 5.28 -18.32 -16.55
CA ASN A 104 4.43 -17.34 -15.89
C ASN A 104 3.65 -16.47 -16.88
N VAL A 105 2.51 -15.94 -16.41
CA VAL A 105 1.69 -15.03 -17.21
C VAL A 105 2.43 -13.72 -17.51
N PRO A 106 2.29 -13.15 -18.73
CA PRO A 106 2.97 -11.92 -19.10
C PRO A 106 2.50 -10.75 -18.24
N PRO A 107 3.34 -9.73 -18.00
CA PRO A 107 2.92 -8.52 -17.31
C PRO A 107 1.82 -7.79 -18.11
N GLY A 108 0.91 -7.15 -17.39
CA GLY A 108 -0.32 -6.60 -17.93
C GLY A 108 -1.50 -7.57 -17.91
N THR A 109 -1.28 -8.85 -17.53
CA THR A 109 -2.38 -9.82 -17.36
C THR A 109 -3.29 -9.37 -16.23
N VAL A 110 -4.58 -9.25 -16.53
CA VAL A 110 -5.65 -8.90 -15.59
C VAL A 110 -6.67 -10.02 -15.59
N VAL A 111 -7.11 -10.44 -14.40
CA VAL A 111 -8.22 -11.38 -14.21
C VAL A 111 -9.24 -10.73 -13.28
N ASP A 112 -10.42 -10.43 -13.82
CA ASP A 112 -11.53 -9.76 -13.14
C ASP A 112 -12.81 -10.61 -13.11
N THR A 113 -12.74 -11.85 -13.59
CA THR A 113 -13.87 -12.77 -13.72
C THR A 113 -13.55 -14.16 -13.15
N VAL A 114 -14.59 -14.91 -12.81
CA VAL A 114 -14.59 -16.32 -12.37
C VAL A 114 -13.94 -16.57 -10.99
N ILE A 115 -12.71 -16.15 -10.80
CA ILE A 115 -11.93 -16.37 -9.56
C ILE A 115 -11.98 -15.17 -8.61
N THR A 116 -12.67 -14.11 -9.00
CA THR A 116 -12.91 -12.90 -8.21
C THR A 116 -14.13 -13.06 -7.31
N HIS A 117 -14.23 -12.20 -6.31
CA HIS A 117 -15.33 -12.19 -5.36
C HIS A 117 -16.66 -11.81 -6.07
N PRO A 118 -17.76 -12.54 -5.80
CA PRO A 118 -18.98 -12.43 -6.62
C PRO A 118 -19.80 -11.14 -6.43
N ARG A 119 -19.46 -10.29 -5.44
CA ARG A 119 -20.26 -9.11 -5.06
C ARG A 119 -19.45 -7.82 -4.95
N ASP A 120 -18.31 -7.92 -4.29
CA ASP A 120 -17.33 -6.83 -4.19
C ASP A 120 -16.53 -6.69 -5.49
N PHE A 121 -15.98 -5.48 -5.74
CA PHE A 121 -15.13 -5.25 -6.90
C PHE A 121 -13.69 -5.62 -6.56
N ASP A 122 -13.24 -6.77 -7.05
CA ASP A 122 -11.88 -7.23 -6.97
C ASP A 122 -11.35 -7.68 -8.33
N PHE A 123 -10.05 -7.56 -8.51
CA PHE A 123 -9.36 -8.10 -9.67
C PHE A 123 -7.91 -8.41 -9.32
N TYR A 124 -7.35 -9.33 -10.10
CA TYR A 124 -5.95 -9.73 -10.06
C TYR A 124 -5.19 -9.04 -11.18
N LEU A 125 -4.02 -8.48 -10.87
CA LEU A 125 -3.11 -7.91 -11.88
C LEU A 125 -1.70 -8.46 -11.69
N CYS A 126 -1.13 -8.99 -12.77
CA CYS A 126 0.30 -9.24 -12.90
C CYS A 126 0.94 -8.01 -13.55
N SER A 127 1.65 -7.17 -12.79
CA SER A 127 2.21 -5.91 -13.31
C SER A 127 3.68 -5.96 -13.72
N HIS A 128 4.40 -7.07 -13.45
CA HIS A 128 5.84 -7.17 -13.61
C HIS A 128 6.24 -8.52 -14.19
N TRP A 129 7.41 -8.56 -14.84
CA TRP A 129 8.03 -9.82 -15.25
C TRP A 129 8.50 -10.57 -14.00
N VAL A 130 8.07 -11.81 -13.86
CA VAL A 130 8.56 -12.70 -12.81
C VAL A 130 9.68 -13.53 -13.42
N SER A 131 10.92 -13.13 -13.17
CA SER A 131 12.10 -13.88 -13.64
C SER A 131 12.34 -15.06 -12.70
N ARG A 132 12.25 -16.28 -13.25
CA ARG A 132 12.57 -17.61 -12.69
C ARG A 132 13.16 -17.62 -11.27
N GLU A 133 12.29 -17.77 -10.27
CA GLU A 133 12.66 -18.36 -8.97
C GLU A 133 12.31 -19.85 -8.96
N PRO A 134 13.00 -20.73 -8.20
CA PRO A 134 12.82 -22.19 -8.25
C PRO A 134 11.48 -22.70 -7.70
N ALA A 135 10.55 -21.81 -7.36
CA ALA A 135 9.22 -22.14 -6.88
C ALA A 135 8.26 -21.14 -7.51
N GLY A 136 7.61 -21.53 -8.61
CA GLY A 136 6.72 -20.70 -9.43
C GLY A 136 5.69 -19.90 -8.63
N GLN A 137 6.04 -18.65 -8.31
CA GLN A 137 5.17 -17.76 -7.56
C GLN A 137 4.90 -16.49 -8.36
N SER A 138 3.80 -16.51 -9.11
CA SER A 138 3.14 -15.30 -9.61
C SER A 138 2.73 -14.46 -8.39
N ILE A 139 3.53 -13.45 -8.05
CA ILE A 139 3.13 -12.42 -7.09
C ILE A 139 2.13 -11.53 -7.81
N ILE A 140 0.88 -11.92 -7.68
CA ILE A 140 -0.24 -11.17 -8.20
C ILE A 140 -0.67 -10.20 -7.09
N THR A 141 -1.12 -9.03 -7.52
CA THR A 141 -1.72 -8.08 -6.58
C THR A 141 -3.22 -8.13 -6.75
N SER A 142 -3.92 -8.59 -5.71
CA SER A 142 -5.36 -8.43 -5.63
C SER A 142 -5.68 -7.00 -5.22
N TYR A 143 -6.62 -6.39 -5.93
CA TYR A 143 -7.13 -5.06 -5.64
C TYR A 143 -8.61 -5.14 -5.28
N GLY A 144 -8.94 -5.06 -4.00
CA GLY A 144 -10.33 -4.86 -3.57
C GLY A 144 -10.64 -3.38 -3.53
N THR A 145 -11.56 -2.89 -4.35
CA THR A 145 -12.00 -1.48 -4.29
C THR A 145 -13.45 -1.36 -3.86
N LYS A 146 -13.71 -0.45 -2.91
CA LYS A 146 -15.06 0.10 -2.68
C LYS A 146 -14.99 1.59 -3.00
N THR A 147 -15.67 1.98 -4.08
CA THR A 147 -15.75 3.39 -4.51
C THR A 147 -17.22 3.80 -4.68
N SER A 148 -17.52 5.06 -4.38
CA SER A 148 -18.82 5.71 -4.65
C SER A 148 -18.99 6.20 -6.09
N SER A 149 -17.98 6.03 -6.97
CA SER A 149 -17.98 6.55 -8.33
C SER A 149 -16.91 5.87 -9.21
N LEU A 150 -17.38 5.04 -10.14
CA LEU A 150 -16.75 4.51 -11.37
C LEU A 150 -15.98 3.16 -11.28
N PRO A 151 -16.57 2.07 -11.84
CA PRO A 151 -15.91 0.77 -12.01
C PRO A 151 -14.94 0.67 -13.22
N MET A 152 -14.98 1.57 -14.20
CA MET A 152 -14.51 1.27 -15.57
C MET A 152 -13.10 1.75 -15.99
N LYS A 153 -12.23 2.24 -15.10
CA LYS A 153 -10.88 2.72 -15.51
C LYS A 153 -9.71 2.26 -14.62
N CYS A 154 -9.89 1.27 -13.74
CA CYS A 154 -8.82 0.74 -12.90
C CYS A 154 -7.64 0.21 -13.75
N ARG A 155 -7.92 -0.49 -14.86
CA ARG A 155 -6.91 -1.10 -15.74
C ARG A 155 -5.81 -0.14 -16.20
N SER A 156 -6.16 1.07 -16.63
CA SER A 156 -5.19 2.05 -17.13
C SER A 156 -4.41 2.73 -16.00
N TRP A 157 -5.03 2.92 -14.83
CA TRP A 157 -4.41 3.59 -13.69
C TRP A 157 -3.29 2.74 -13.10
N TYR A 158 -3.51 1.44 -12.91
CA TYR A 158 -2.48 0.56 -12.34
C TYR A 158 -1.26 0.38 -13.22
N THR A 159 -1.43 0.30 -14.55
CA THR A 159 -0.30 0.27 -15.50
C THR A 159 0.48 1.59 -15.48
N ILE A 160 -0.20 2.73 -15.42
CA ILE A 160 0.44 4.04 -15.30
C ILE A 160 1.17 4.17 -13.95
N PHE A 161 0.60 3.69 -12.85
CA PHE A 161 1.26 3.74 -11.55
C PHE A 161 2.47 2.80 -11.49
N ALA A 162 2.35 1.56 -11.95
CA ALA A 162 3.44 0.58 -11.91
C ALA A 162 4.68 1.01 -12.73
N THR A 163 4.53 1.95 -13.67
CA THR A 163 5.62 2.51 -14.49
C THR A 163 6.24 3.80 -13.93
N ARG A 164 5.68 4.36 -12.84
CA ARG A 164 6.11 5.63 -12.24
C ARG A 164 6.94 5.46 -10.97
N PHE A 165 7.62 4.33 -10.84
CA PHE A 165 8.50 4.09 -9.70
C PHE A 165 9.88 4.72 -9.91
N VAL A 166 10.28 5.61 -9.01
CA VAL A 166 11.48 6.44 -9.19
C VAL A 166 12.81 5.66 -9.03
N ARG A 167 12.81 4.50 -8.34
CA ARG A 167 14.06 3.75 -8.08
C ARG A 167 14.44 2.76 -9.19
N CYS A 168 13.53 2.42 -10.11
CA CYS A 168 13.87 1.58 -11.25
C CYS A 168 12.99 1.88 -12.46
N THR A 169 13.55 1.67 -13.65
CA THR A 169 12.85 1.80 -14.94
C THR A 169 12.06 0.54 -15.32
N LYS A 170 11.87 -0.37 -14.36
CA LYS A 170 11.17 -1.64 -14.56
C LYS A 170 9.80 -1.59 -13.87
N PRO A 171 8.75 -2.19 -14.47
CA PRO A 171 7.47 -2.35 -13.79
C PRO A 171 7.63 -3.09 -12.47
N ILE A 172 7.00 -2.58 -11.41
CA ILE A 172 7.02 -3.18 -10.08
C ILE A 172 5.71 -3.91 -9.77
N SER A 173 5.80 -4.87 -8.85
CA SER A 173 4.70 -5.74 -8.41
C SER A 173 3.70 -5.10 -7.45
N LEU A 174 3.85 -3.82 -7.13
CA LEU A 174 3.00 -3.09 -6.18
C LEU A 174 2.88 -1.64 -6.68
N VAL A 175 1.77 -0.96 -6.43
CA VAL A 175 1.68 0.47 -6.79
C VAL A 175 2.72 1.30 -6.02
N PRO A 176 3.38 2.30 -6.65
CA PRO A 176 4.41 3.08 -5.99
C PRO A 176 4.00 3.71 -4.66
N PRO A 177 2.77 4.28 -4.47
CA PRO A 177 2.38 4.83 -3.17
C PRO A 177 2.42 3.80 -2.03
N ALA A 178 1.93 2.59 -2.28
CA ALA A 178 2.00 1.49 -1.31
C ALA A 178 3.45 1.03 -1.09
N TYR A 179 4.26 0.98 -2.15
CA TYR A 179 5.68 0.66 -2.04
C TYR A 179 6.45 1.69 -1.22
N TYR A 180 6.17 2.99 -1.41
CA TYR A 180 6.76 4.07 -0.63
C TYR A 180 6.34 4.01 0.84
N ALA A 181 5.08 3.67 1.13
CA ALA A 181 4.63 3.43 2.50
C ALA A 181 5.41 2.29 3.15
N HIS A 182 5.65 1.19 2.41
CA HIS A 182 6.47 0.07 2.90
C HIS A 182 7.93 0.49 3.17
N LEU A 183 8.55 1.27 2.28
CA LEU A 183 9.91 1.82 2.49
C LEU A 183 9.97 2.75 3.72
N ALA A 184 8.97 3.62 3.89
CA ALA A 184 8.88 4.51 5.04
C ALA A 184 8.73 3.71 6.34
N ALA A 185 7.85 2.70 6.37
CA ALA A 185 7.69 1.82 7.53
C ALA A 185 8.99 1.06 7.87
N TYR A 186 9.67 0.52 6.84
CA TYR A 186 10.97 -0.15 7.00
C TYR A 186 12.02 0.80 7.58
N ARG A 187 12.09 2.04 7.07
CA ARG A 187 12.99 3.07 7.61
C ARG A 187 12.67 3.40 9.06
N GLY A 188 11.40 3.38 9.45
CA GLY A 188 10.96 3.59 10.84
C GLY A 188 11.45 2.50 11.77
N ARG A 189 11.39 1.24 11.33
CA ARG A 189 11.97 0.13 12.07
C ARG A 189 13.46 0.31 12.32
N LEU A 190 14.23 0.70 11.31
CA LEU A 190 15.68 0.96 11.46
C LEU A 190 15.98 2.06 12.49
N TYR A 191 15.10 3.06 12.63
CA TYR A 191 15.24 4.09 13.67
C TYR A 191 15.01 3.53 15.07
N LEU A 192 14.04 2.61 15.23
CA LEU A 192 13.77 1.94 16.51
C LEU A 192 14.89 0.96 16.89
N ASP A 193 15.37 0.15 15.94
CA ASP A 193 16.46 -0.82 16.20
C ASP A 193 17.74 -0.11 16.68
N ARG A 194 18.01 1.09 16.13
CA ARG A 194 19.14 1.92 16.56
C ARG A 194 18.94 2.51 17.95
N SER A 195 17.72 2.93 18.31
CA SER A 195 17.45 3.42 19.67
C SER A 195 17.56 2.30 20.69
N ASP A 196 17.10 1.09 20.37
CA ASP A 196 17.18 -0.08 21.28
C ASP A 196 18.63 -0.50 21.53
N SER A 197 19.47 -0.50 20.49
CA SER A 197 20.91 -0.76 20.63
C SER A 197 21.62 0.26 21.53
N SER A 198 21.14 1.51 21.56
CA SER A 198 21.67 2.55 22.46
C SER A 198 21.08 2.49 23.88
N ALA A 199 19.86 1.94 24.03
CA ALA A 199 19.16 1.78 25.30
C ALA A 199 19.62 0.53 26.07
N PHE A 200 20.11 -0.51 25.39
CA PHE A 200 20.65 -1.72 26.04
C PHE A 200 21.90 -1.43 26.89
N SER A 201 22.60 -0.31 26.64
CA SER A 201 23.69 0.18 27.48
C SER A 201 23.21 0.84 28.78
N ARG A 202 21.89 1.01 28.99
CA ARG A 202 21.31 1.76 30.12
C ARG A 202 19.96 1.19 30.56
N SER A 203 19.92 0.01 31.19
CA SER A 203 19.10 -0.25 32.40
C SER A 203 18.98 -1.73 32.75
N CYS A 204 19.44 -2.08 33.96
CA CYS A 204 18.95 -3.23 34.71
C CYS A 204 18.04 -2.69 35.85
N SER A 205 16.73 -2.70 35.65
CA SER A 205 15.77 -2.51 36.75
C SER A 205 14.43 -3.16 36.43
N ILE A 206 14.08 -4.20 37.19
CA ILE A 206 12.87 -4.99 37.05
C ILE A 206 11.73 -4.25 37.77
N SER A 207 10.75 -3.74 37.02
CA SER A 207 9.45 -3.33 37.56
C SER A 207 8.33 -3.80 36.63
N ARG A 208 7.17 -4.12 37.20
CA ARG A 208 6.01 -4.67 36.48
C ARG A 208 5.52 -3.66 35.43
N ALA A 209 5.76 -3.97 34.16
CA ALA A 209 5.45 -3.09 33.04
C ALA A 209 3.94 -3.01 32.78
N SER A 210 3.42 -1.77 32.69
CA SER A 210 2.16 -1.45 32.03
C SER A 210 2.16 -2.00 30.59
N PRO A 211 0.99 -2.24 29.95
CA PRO A 211 0.95 -2.72 28.58
C PRO A 211 1.83 -1.83 27.70
N PRO A 212 2.71 -2.41 26.86
CA PRO A 212 3.77 -1.66 26.21
C PRO A 212 3.15 -0.62 25.27
N LYS A 213 3.18 0.64 25.69
CA LYS A 213 2.91 1.76 24.78
C LYS A 213 3.98 1.74 23.71
N ALA A 214 3.58 1.92 22.46
CA ALA A 214 4.52 1.92 21.34
C ALA A 214 5.62 2.95 21.57
N MET A 215 6.89 2.55 21.43
CA MET A 215 8.00 3.50 21.53
C MET A 215 7.83 4.59 20.47
N PRO A 216 7.92 5.87 20.85
CA PRO A 216 7.76 6.96 19.89
C PRO A 216 8.93 6.95 18.90
N LEU A 217 8.63 7.10 17.61
CA LEU A 217 9.66 7.29 16.59
C LEU A 217 10.39 8.62 16.82
N PRO A 218 11.71 8.71 16.52
CA PRO A 218 12.42 9.97 16.58
C PRO A 218 11.78 10.98 15.62
N LYS A 219 11.69 12.23 16.07
CA LYS A 219 11.19 13.32 15.23
C LYS A 219 12.17 13.56 14.09
N LEU A 220 11.64 13.54 12.87
CA LEU A 220 12.39 13.94 11.67
C LEU A 220 12.65 15.44 11.73
N THR A 221 13.81 15.88 11.24
CA THR A 221 14.12 17.30 11.11
C THR A 221 13.25 17.92 10.02
N GLU A 222 12.92 19.21 10.16
CA GLU A 222 12.06 19.93 9.20
C GLU A 222 12.61 19.88 7.77
N ASN A 223 13.95 19.93 7.62
CA ASN A 223 14.64 19.91 6.33
C ASN A 223 14.44 18.61 5.53
N ILE A 224 14.15 17.49 6.20
CA ILE A 224 13.95 16.18 5.55
C ILE A 224 12.48 15.78 5.49
N ARG A 225 11.60 16.47 6.23
CA ARG A 225 10.17 16.12 6.33
C ARG A 225 9.47 16.13 4.97
N LYS A 226 9.81 17.10 4.12
CA LYS A 226 9.27 17.26 2.76
C LYS A 226 9.99 16.43 1.69
N LEU A 227 11.02 15.65 2.06
CA LEU A 227 11.80 14.85 1.13
C LEU A 227 11.41 13.37 1.18
N MET A 228 11.64 12.65 0.09
CA MET A 228 11.50 11.19 0.04
C MET A 228 12.74 10.49 0.65
N PHE A 229 13.08 10.79 1.91
CA PHE A 229 14.29 10.29 2.61
C PHE A 229 14.31 8.76 2.81
N TYR A 230 13.20 8.09 2.55
CA TYR A 230 13.02 6.64 2.62
C TYR A 230 13.26 5.94 1.27
N CYS A 231 13.46 6.70 0.18
CA CYS A 231 13.77 6.15 -1.13
C CYS A 231 15.23 5.72 -1.26
#